data_AF-D4MHL9-F1
#
_entry.id   AF-D4MHL9-F1
#
_cell.length_a   1.000
_cell.length_b   1.000
_cell.length_c   1.000
_cell.angle_alpha   90.00
_cell.angle_beta   90.00
_cell.angle_gamma   90.00
#
_symmetry.space_group_name_H-M   'P 1'
#
loop_
_entity.id
_entity.type
_entity.pdbx_description
1 polymer ?
#
loop_
_entity_poly.entity_id
_entity_poly.type
_entity_poly.pdbx_seq_one_letter_code
_entity_poly.pdbx_strand_id
1 'polypeptide(L)'
;MYTLIEKDVILGFLTACEIPGILSRNIKIDTVAIAPEYQNKGYGTVMMNEFFNLFENAVFSLETKRNSISYKLYSKVGFKEVNGCLSMCKYDSK
;
A
#
# COMPACT_ATOMS: atom_id res chain seq x y z
N MET A 1 4.26 -6.05 -9.14
CA MET A 1 4.47 -6.75 -7.86
C MET A 1 5.72 -6.18 -7.21
N TYR A 2 5.67 -5.92 -5.90
CA TYR A 2 6.79 -5.46 -5.08
C TYR A 2 7.07 -6.50 -3.98
N THR A 3 8.33 -6.77 -3.69
CA THR A 3 8.75 -7.74 -2.67
C THR A 3 9.71 -7.07 -1.71
N LEU A 4 9.42 -7.16 -0.41
CA LEU A 4 10.32 -6.72 0.64
C LEU A 4 11.28 -7.87 0.98
N ILE A 5 12.58 -7.64 0.77
CA ILE A 5 13.63 -8.63 0.98
C ILE A 5 14.63 -8.10 2.00
N GLU A 6 14.95 -8.90 3.01
CA GLU A 6 16.03 -8.63 3.97
C GLU A 6 16.93 -9.86 4.09
N LYS A 7 18.24 -9.69 3.87
CA LYS A 7 19.24 -10.79 3.93
C LYS A 7 18.82 -12.01 3.10
N ASP A 8 18.40 -11.76 1.86
CA ASP A 8 17.93 -12.78 0.89
C ASP A 8 16.65 -13.55 1.30
N VAL A 9 15.93 -13.07 2.34
CA VAL A 9 14.65 -13.63 2.77
C VAL A 9 13.50 -12.71 2.36
N ILE A 10 12.47 -13.27 1.73
CA ILE A 10 11.23 -12.54 1.41
C ILE A 10 10.41 -12.39 2.70
N LEU A 11 10.27 -11.15 3.17
CA LEU A 11 9.49 -10.84 4.37
C LEU A 11 8.01 -10.61 4.04
N GLY A 12 7.73 -10.20 2.80
CA GLY A 12 6.39 -9.90 2.35
C GLY A 12 6.35 -9.42 0.91
N PHE A 13 5.13 -9.26 0.41
CA PHE A 13 4.89 -8.77 -0.94
C PHE A 13 3.64 -7.91 -1.03
N LEU A 14 3.61 -7.10 -2.09
CA LEU A 14 2.48 -6.28 -2.49
C LEU A 14 2.22 -6.46 -3.99
N THR A 15 0.97 -6.71 -4.36
CA THR A 15 0.52 -6.69 -5.76
C THR A 15 -0.36 -5.48 -6.00
N ALA A 16 -0.19 -4.89 -7.18
CA ALA A 16 -0.98 -3.75 -7.62
C ALA A 16 -1.08 -3.74 -9.14
N CYS A 17 -2.15 -3.16 -9.65
CA CYS A 17 -2.38 -2.90 -11.06
C CYS A 17 -2.60 -1.39 -11.30
N GLU A 18 -2.06 -0.88 -12.39
CA GLU A 18 -2.36 0.48 -12.85
C GLU A 18 -3.67 0.44 -13.63
N ILE A 19 -4.62 1.28 -13.22
CA ILE A 19 -5.89 1.49 -13.87
C ILE A 19 -5.76 2.75 -14.73
N PRO A 20 -6.16 2.72 -16.01
CA PRO A 20 -6.14 3.89 -16.87
C PRO A 20 -6.84 5.09 -16.22
N GLY A 21 -6.12 6.22 -16.12
CA GLY A 21 -6.59 7.47 -15.56
C GLY A 21 -6.28 8.64 -16.49
N ILE A 22 -7.08 9.71 -16.42
CA ILE A 22 -6.92 10.88 -17.28
C ILE A 22 -5.85 11.84 -16.74
N LEU A 23 -5.83 12.07 -15.42
CA LEU A 23 -5.03 13.14 -14.79
C LEU A 23 -3.90 12.64 -13.88
N SER A 24 -4.00 11.40 -13.39
CA SER A 24 -3.07 10.79 -12.44
C SER A 24 -2.97 9.30 -12.69
N ARG A 25 -1.85 8.70 -12.26
CA ARG A 25 -1.71 7.24 -12.25
C ARG A 25 -2.61 6.69 -11.14
N ASN A 26 -3.60 5.89 -11.50
CA ASN A 26 -4.46 5.24 -10.51
C ASN A 26 -3.92 3.83 -10.28
N ILE A 27 -3.51 3.53 -9.06
CA ILE A 27 -2.87 2.26 -8.71
C ILE A 27 -3.77 1.54 -7.71
N LYS A 28 -4.41 0.46 -8.16
CA LYS A 28 -5.19 -0.41 -7.27
C LYS A 28 -4.28 -1.46 -6.68
N ILE A 29 -4.22 -1.51 -5.36
CA ILE A 29 -3.48 -2.51 -4.60
C ILE A 29 -4.42 -3.69 -4.33
N ASP A 30 -4.06 -4.86 -4.83
CA ASP A 30 -4.89 -6.06 -4.76
C ASP A 30 -4.53 -6.92 -3.55
N THR A 31 -3.25 -6.96 -3.16
CA THR A 31 -2.79 -7.78 -2.05
C THR A 31 -1.62 -7.14 -1.33
N VAL A 32 -1.65 -7.20 0.00
CA VAL A 32 -0.56 -6.84 0.90
C VAL A 32 -0.39 -7.99 1.90
N ALA A 33 0.77 -8.62 1.91
CA ALA A 33 1.04 -9.75 2.79
C ALA A 33 2.44 -9.64 3.41
N ILE A 34 2.51 -9.90 4.73
CA ILE A 34 3.75 -10.02 5.49
C ILE A 34 3.73 -11.42 6.13
N ALA A 35 4.83 -12.17 6.03
CA ALA A 35 4.90 -13.50 6.61
C ALA A 35 4.67 -13.42 8.14
N PRO A 36 3.91 -14.36 8.75
CA PRO A 36 3.49 -14.26 10.16
C PRO A 36 4.61 -13.93 11.16
N GLU A 37 5.78 -14.53 10.99
CA GLU A 37 6.98 -14.33 11.80
C GLU A 37 7.57 -12.91 11.73
N TYR A 38 7.20 -12.13 10.72
CA TYR A 38 7.61 -10.73 10.52
C TYR A 38 6.46 -9.73 10.79
N GLN A 39 5.28 -10.19 11.17
CA GLN A 39 4.17 -9.29 11.51
C GLN A 39 4.43 -8.52 12.82
N ASN A 40 3.75 -7.38 12.99
CA ASN A 40 3.85 -6.50 14.15
C ASN A 40 5.24 -5.87 14.41
N LYS A 41 6.17 -5.99 13.44
CA LYS A 41 7.53 -5.40 13.51
C LYS A 41 7.70 -4.13 12.66
N GLY A 42 6.64 -3.64 12.05
CA GLY A 42 6.66 -2.43 11.20
C GLY A 42 6.93 -2.69 9.72
N TYR A 43 7.29 -3.90 9.31
CA TYR A 43 7.59 -4.22 7.90
C TYR A 43 6.46 -3.90 6.92
N GLY A 44 5.20 -4.04 7.30
CA GLY A 44 4.06 -3.61 6.45
C GLY A 44 4.08 -2.11 6.14
N THR A 45 4.40 -1.29 7.15
CA THR A 45 4.54 0.17 6.96
C THR A 45 5.73 0.49 6.05
N VAL A 46 6.88 -0.16 6.27
CA VAL A 46 8.09 0.04 5.45
C VAL A 46 7.81 -0.32 3.99
N MET A 47 7.30 -1.53 3.74
CA MET A 47 7.00 -2.03 2.40
C MET A 47 6.06 -1.12 1.63
N MET A 48 4.99 -0.64 2.28
CA MET A 48 4.03 0.26 1.63
C MET A 48 4.66 1.61 1.29
N ASN A 49 5.41 2.21 2.23
CA ASN A 49 6.06 3.51 1.99
C ASN A 49 7.10 3.43 0.86
N GLU A 50 7.91 2.36 0.83
CA GLU A 50 8.85 2.11 -0.27
C GLU A 50 8.12 1.97 -1.60
N PHE A 51 7.04 1.17 -1.64
CA PHE A 51 6.23 1.02 -2.84
C PHE A 51 5.63 2.35 -3.32
N PHE A 52 5.12 3.20 -2.41
CA PHE A 52 4.57 4.50 -2.78
C PHE A 52 5.61 5.46 -3.35
N ASN A 53 6.86 5.35 -2.91
CA ASN A 53 7.96 6.18 -3.42
C ASN A 53 8.39 5.80 -4.84
N LEU A 54 7.90 4.69 -5.40
CA LEU A 54 8.15 4.31 -6.79
C LEU A 54 7.30 5.11 -7.79
N PHE A 55 6.30 5.86 -7.32
CA PHE A 55 5.37 6.57 -8.19
C PHE A 55 5.28 8.04 -7.80
N GLU A 56 5.48 8.90 -8.80
CA GLU A 56 5.15 10.32 -8.75
C GLU A 56 3.69 10.51 -9.21
N ASN A 57 2.99 11.47 -8.60
CA ASN A 57 1.62 11.87 -8.98
C ASN A 57 0.64 10.69 -9.15
N ALA A 58 0.52 9.89 -8.08
CA ALA A 58 -0.29 8.68 -8.08
C ALA A 58 -1.40 8.71 -7.02
N VAL A 59 -2.53 8.10 -7.37
CA VAL A 59 -3.63 7.81 -6.45
C VAL A 59 -3.64 6.32 -6.20
N PHE A 60 -3.49 5.92 -4.95
CA PHE A 60 -3.53 4.53 -4.52
C PHE A 60 -4.91 4.20 -3.95
N SER A 61 -5.45 3.04 -4.30
CA SER A 61 -6.71 2.53 -3.74
C SER A 61 -6.57 1.08 -3.32
N LEU A 62 -7.28 0.70 -2.26
CA LEU A 62 -7.36 -0.69 -1.79
C LEU A 62 -8.68 -0.95 -1.07
N GLU A 63 -9.07 -2.22 -1.02
CA GLU A 63 -10.25 -2.68 -0.32
C GLU A 63 -9.84 -3.40 0.97
N THR A 64 -10.54 -3.11 2.07
CA THR A 64 -10.34 -3.83 3.34
C THR A 64 -11.59 -3.78 4.21
N LYS A 65 -11.68 -4.69 5.18
CA LYS A 65 -12.72 -4.65 6.21
C LYS A 65 -12.35 -3.67 7.32
N ARG A 66 -13.29 -2.80 7.72
CA ARG A 66 -13.10 -1.80 8.79
C ARG A 66 -12.64 -2.40 10.12
N ASN A 67 -13.07 -3.63 10.43
CA ASN A 67 -12.71 -4.33 11.67
C ASN A 67 -11.41 -5.15 11.57
N SER A 68 -10.65 -5.04 10.48
CA SER A 68 -9.38 -5.77 10.32
C SER A 68 -8.21 -5.05 10.98
N ILE A 69 -7.19 -5.81 11.38
CA ILE A 69 -5.91 -5.25 11.85
C ILE A 69 -5.27 -4.38 10.76
N SER A 70 -5.41 -4.80 9.49
CA SER A 70 -4.86 -4.09 8.33
C SER A 70 -5.45 -2.68 8.17
N TYR A 71 -6.69 -2.44 8.60
CA TYR A 71 -7.31 -1.12 8.54
C TYR A 71 -6.48 -0.06 9.28
N LYS A 72 -5.96 -0.40 10.47
CA LYS A 72 -5.10 0.50 11.26
C LYS A 72 -3.78 0.79 10.55
N LEU A 73 -3.20 -0.21 9.87
CA LEU A 73 -2.00 -0.02 9.06
C LEU A 73 -2.28 0.96 7.91
N TYR A 74 -3.38 0.76 7.17
CA TYR A 74 -3.70 1.60 6.02
C TYR A 74 -3.99 3.05 6.42
N SER A 75 -4.72 3.26 7.52
CA SER A 75 -4.90 4.61 8.08
C SER A 75 -3.57 5.25 8.48
N LYS A 76 -2.64 4.48 9.07
CA LYS A 76 -1.32 4.98 9.47
C LYS A 76 -0.47 5.43 8.29
N VAL A 77 -0.57 4.77 7.14
CA VAL A 77 0.21 5.13 5.94
C VAL A 77 -0.49 6.18 5.06
N GLY A 78 -1.64 6.73 5.49
CA GLY A 78 -2.27 7.88 4.85
C GLY A 78 -3.56 7.60 4.09
N PHE A 79 -4.06 6.36 4.08
CA PHE A 79 -5.36 6.07 3.44
C PHE A 79 -6.52 6.64 4.23
N LYS A 80 -7.50 7.14 3.48
CA LYS A 80 -8.79 7.61 3.99
C LYS A 80 -9.92 6.81 3.35
N GLU A 81 -11.03 6.66 4.07
CA GLU A 81 -12.20 5.99 3.54
C GLU A 81 -12.96 6.92 2.58
N VAL A 82 -13.26 6.40 1.39
CA VAL A 82 -14.02 7.06 0.32
C VAL A 82 -14.98 6.03 -0.27
N ASN A 83 -16.28 6.21 -0.08
CA ASN A 83 -17.34 5.33 -0.62
C ASN A 83 -17.15 3.83 -0.32
N GLY A 84 -16.61 3.49 0.86
CA GLY A 84 -16.37 2.10 1.26
C GLY A 84 -15.05 1.50 0.77
N CYS A 85 -14.26 2.25 -0.01
CA CYS A 85 -12.88 1.92 -0.39
C CYS A 85 -11.91 2.76 0.42
N LEU A 86 -10.70 2.26 0.68
CA LEU A 86 -9.61 3.11 1.17
C LEU A 86 -8.88 3.72 -0.03
N SER A 87 -8.62 5.03 0.02
CA SER A 87 -7.89 5.78 -1.01
C SER A 87 -6.87 6.74 -0.41
N MET A 88 -5.74 6.92 -1.10
CA MET A 88 -4.67 7.84 -0.73
C MET A 88 -4.12 8.52 -1.98
N CYS A 89 -4.01 9.85 -1.96
CA CYS A 89 -3.31 10.60 -3.00
C CYS A 89 -1.87 10.87 -2.55
N LYS A 90 -0.90 10.59 -3.41
CA LYS A 90 0.48 11.04 -3.28
C LYS A 90 0.75 12.07 -4.36
N TYR A 91 0.88 13.33 -3.94
CA TYR A 91 1.35 14.43 -4.78
C TYR A 91 2.73 14.82 -4.28
N ASP A 92 3.62 15.19 -5.19
CA ASP A 92 4.91 15.75 -4.78
C ASP A 92 4.67 17.12 -4.13
N SER A 93 5.32 17.34 -3.00
CA SER A 93 5.47 18.71 -2.48
C SER A 93 6.39 19.45 -3.44
N LYS A 94 5.85 20.45 -4.15
CA LYS A 94 6.65 21.40 -4.93
C LYS A 94 7.73 22.07 -4.10
#